data_AF-A0A7X3Y2B0-F1
#
_entry.id   AF-A0A7X3Y2B0-F1
#
_cell.length_a   1.000
_cell.length_b   1.000
_cell.length_c   1.000
_cell.angle_alpha   90.00
_cell.angle_beta   90.00
_cell.angle_gamma   90.00
#
_symmetry.space_group_name_H-M   'P 1'
#
loop_
_entity.id
_entity.type
_entity.pdbx_description
1 polymer ?
#
loop_
_entity_poly.entity_id
_entity_poly.type
_entity_poly.pdbx_seq_one_letter_code
_entity_poly.pdbx_strand_id
1 'polypeptide(L)'
;MTRLFAMTTCLGVVALALFLPAAQAADTCPENLSHLSEEMDALLEGVHVKEFKRTMRSVLQASIPQAIQRADGIKEQITFLQKEIQHQVRVEKSADFIARDVSGNPDGPLKPCKRPEENGYCNTVERYFMAKAANLANRAFLKALKCYQRQGYQ
;
A
#
# COMPACT_ATOMS: atom_id res chain seq x y z
N MET A 1 40.39 -50.85 -4.25
CA MET A 1 40.37 -51.81 -5.38
C MET A 1 39.09 -52.64 -5.29
N THR A 2 38.48 -52.86 -6.45
CA THR A 2 37.13 -53.33 -6.79
C THR A 2 36.60 -54.58 -6.06
N ARG A 3 35.26 -54.70 -5.95
CA ARG A 3 34.35 -55.88 -6.09
C ARG A 3 33.10 -55.66 -5.20
N LEU A 4 31.85 -56.01 -5.53
CA LEU A 4 31.17 -56.53 -6.71
C LEU A 4 29.64 -56.38 -6.44
N PHE A 5 28.88 -55.91 -7.43
CA PHE A 5 27.52 -56.29 -7.83
C PHE A 5 26.47 -56.79 -6.81
N ALA A 6 25.28 -56.16 -6.87
CA ALA A 6 24.04 -56.88 -7.11
C ALA A 6 23.16 -56.09 -8.09
N MET A 7 23.06 -56.61 -9.31
CA MET A 7 22.03 -56.30 -10.30
C MET A 7 20.68 -56.83 -9.79
N THR A 8 19.59 -56.05 -9.93
CA THR A 8 18.37 -56.58 -10.55
C THR A 8 17.53 -55.44 -11.14
N THR A 9 17.31 -55.57 -12.44
CA THR A 9 16.33 -54.94 -13.35
C THR A 9 14.90 -54.91 -12.75
N CYS A 10 13.94 -54.06 -13.13
CA CYS A 10 13.52 -53.67 -14.47
C CYS A 10 12.33 -52.67 -14.36
N LEU A 11 11.92 -52.11 -15.51
CA LEU A 11 10.62 -51.47 -15.81
C LEU A 11 10.45 -49.98 -15.46
N GLY A 12 10.85 -49.15 -16.43
CA GLY A 12 9.95 -48.24 -17.16
C GLY A 12 9.11 -47.26 -16.36
N VAL A 13 9.46 -45.97 -16.46
CA VAL A 13 8.54 -44.91 -16.92
C VAL A 13 9.41 -43.82 -17.57
N VAL A 14 9.18 -43.58 -18.86
CA VAL A 14 9.57 -42.33 -19.52
C VAL A 14 8.70 -41.24 -18.91
N ALA A 15 9.17 -40.58 -17.86
CA ALA A 15 8.52 -39.37 -17.36
C ALA A 15 9.06 -38.20 -18.18
N LEU A 16 8.41 -38.00 -19.32
CA LEU A 16 8.39 -36.74 -20.05
C LEU A 16 7.81 -35.68 -19.10
N ALA A 17 8.66 -35.07 -18.27
CA ALA A 17 8.28 -33.91 -17.48
C ALA A 17 8.18 -32.74 -18.45
N LEU A 18 6.99 -32.64 -19.02
CA LEU A 18 6.45 -31.54 -19.79
C LEU A 18 6.96 -30.21 -19.21
N PHE A 19 7.59 -29.43 -20.09
CA PHE A 19 7.59 -27.98 -20.01
C PHE A 19 6.16 -27.51 -19.72
N LEU A 20 5.84 -27.30 -18.44
CA LEU A 20 4.77 -26.40 -18.06
C LEU A 20 5.31 -25.00 -18.34
N PRO A 21 4.76 -24.24 -19.30
CA PRO A 21 4.94 -22.81 -19.24
C PRO A 21 4.36 -22.40 -17.89
N ALA A 22 5.20 -21.85 -17.02
CA ALA A 22 4.73 -21.07 -15.89
C ALA A 22 3.71 -20.09 -16.48
N ALA A 23 2.43 -20.29 -16.14
CA ALA A 23 1.39 -19.36 -16.51
C ALA A 23 1.87 -18.00 -16.03
N GLN A 24 2.29 -17.15 -16.96
CA GLN A 24 2.46 -15.73 -16.69
C GLN A 24 1.07 -15.30 -16.27
N ALA A 25 0.85 -15.16 -14.96
CA ALA A 25 -0.26 -14.37 -14.48
C ALA A 25 -0.11 -13.05 -15.25
N ALA A 26 -1.05 -12.77 -16.15
CA ALA A 26 -1.08 -11.50 -16.83
C ALA A 26 -0.94 -10.44 -15.74
N ASP A 27 0.09 -9.61 -15.84
CA ASP A 27 0.50 -8.65 -14.81
C ASP A 27 -0.51 -7.49 -14.87
N THR A 28 -1.78 -7.78 -14.58
CA THR A 28 -2.92 -6.87 -14.74
C THR A 28 -2.81 -5.78 -13.70
N CYS A 29 -2.72 -4.53 -14.17
CA CYS A 29 -2.69 -3.38 -13.29
C CYS A 29 -4.07 -3.13 -12.68
N PRO A 30 -4.15 -2.66 -11.44
CA PRO A 30 -5.43 -2.41 -10.78
C PRO A 30 -6.19 -1.27 -11.48
N GLU A 31 -7.51 -1.42 -11.61
CA GLU A 31 -8.38 -0.36 -12.14
C GLU A 31 -8.65 0.75 -11.12
N ASN A 32 -8.68 0.39 -9.83
CA ASN A 32 -8.85 1.29 -8.69
C ASN A 32 -8.18 0.68 -7.44
N LEU A 33 -8.31 1.35 -6.28
CA LEU A 33 -7.69 0.94 -5.02
C LEU A 33 -8.72 0.43 -3.99
N SER A 34 -9.89 -0.01 -4.43
CA SER A 34 -10.99 -0.46 -3.56
C SER A 34 -10.61 -1.62 -2.63
N HIS A 35 -9.61 -2.44 -3.00
CA HIS A 35 -9.05 -3.48 -2.15
C HIS A 35 -8.47 -2.97 -0.82
N LEU A 36 -8.23 -1.65 -0.68
CA LEU A 36 -7.73 -1.02 0.54
C LEU A 36 -8.85 -0.43 1.42
N SER A 37 -10.12 -0.61 1.05
CA SER A 37 -11.23 0.07 1.75
C SER A 37 -11.27 -0.26 3.24
N GLU A 38 -11.08 -1.54 3.60
CA GLU A 38 -11.08 -1.98 5.00
C GLU A 38 -9.95 -1.35 5.81
N GLU A 39 -8.71 -1.42 5.32
CA GLU A 39 -7.54 -0.83 5.98
C GLU A 39 -7.66 0.69 6.08
N MET A 40 -8.19 1.34 5.04
CA MET A 40 -8.46 2.77 5.03
C MET A 40 -9.51 3.15 6.06
N ASP A 41 -10.63 2.41 6.14
CA ASP A 41 -11.70 2.70 7.08
C ASP A 41 -11.21 2.58 8.53
N ALA A 42 -10.37 1.59 8.83
CA ALA A 42 -9.72 1.46 10.14
C ALA A 42 -8.86 2.68 10.50
N LEU A 43 -8.08 3.22 9.55
CA LEU A 43 -7.32 4.45 9.77
C LEU A 43 -8.22 5.69 9.94
N LEU A 44 -9.31 5.74 9.17
CA LEU A 44 -10.26 6.86 9.22
C LEU A 44 -11.12 6.86 10.47
N GLU A 45 -11.20 5.79 11.26
CA GLU A 45 -11.92 5.78 12.54
C GLU A 45 -11.41 6.90 13.45
N GLY A 46 -10.10 7.11 13.50
CA GLY A 46 -9.45 8.14 14.31
C GLY A 46 -9.41 9.54 13.70
N VAL A 47 -10.03 9.74 12.55
CA VAL A 47 -10.19 11.06 11.93
C VAL A 47 -11.58 11.60 12.23
N HIS A 48 -11.74 12.90 12.39
CA HIS A 48 -13.01 13.60 12.60
C HIS A 48 -13.37 14.51 11.43
N VAL A 49 -12.39 15.02 10.68
CA VAL A 49 -12.60 15.79 9.45
C VAL A 49 -13.39 14.97 8.42
N LYS A 50 -14.71 15.21 8.35
CA LYS A 50 -15.65 14.46 7.49
C LYS A 50 -15.25 14.52 6.02
N GLU A 51 -14.83 15.70 5.56
CA GLU A 51 -14.42 15.92 4.18
C GLU A 51 -13.18 15.10 3.81
N PHE A 52 -12.21 15.00 4.72
CA PHE A 52 -11.05 14.14 4.51
C PHE A 52 -11.46 12.68 4.34
N LYS A 53 -12.32 12.14 5.22
CA LYS A 53 -12.81 10.75 5.09
C LYS A 53 -13.48 10.50 3.75
N ARG A 54 -14.34 11.43 3.33
CA ARG A 54 -15.06 11.34 2.06
C ARG A 54 -14.09 11.34 0.88
N THR A 55 -13.11 12.25 0.90
CA THR A 55 -12.07 12.31 -0.13
C THR A 55 -11.27 11.02 -0.20
N MET A 56 -10.81 10.48 0.93
CA MET A 56 -10.03 9.25 0.94
C MET A 56 -10.80 8.06 0.36
N ARG A 57 -12.08 7.88 0.73
CA ARG A 57 -12.93 6.83 0.15
C ARG A 57 -13.16 7.00 -1.34
N SER A 58 -13.39 8.24 -1.77
CA SER A 58 -13.55 8.57 -3.19
C SER A 58 -12.28 8.24 -3.99
N VAL A 59 -11.10 8.59 -3.46
CA VAL A 59 -9.81 8.29 -4.08
C VAL A 59 -9.62 6.78 -4.29
N LEU A 60 -10.05 5.94 -3.34
CA LEU A 60 -9.93 4.49 -3.49
C LEU A 60 -10.80 3.91 -4.62
N GLN A 61 -11.94 4.55 -4.89
CA GLN A 61 -12.88 4.11 -5.92
C GLN A 61 -12.59 4.73 -7.30
N ALA A 62 -11.77 5.79 -7.35
CA ALA A 62 -11.45 6.47 -8.59
C ALA A 62 -10.70 5.55 -9.58
N SER A 63 -11.03 5.70 -10.86
CA SER A 63 -10.37 4.95 -11.94
C SER A 63 -8.94 5.44 -12.14
N ILE A 64 -7.97 4.54 -11.98
CA ILE A 64 -6.56 4.79 -12.23
C ILE A 64 -6.28 5.07 -13.72
N PRO A 65 -6.81 4.27 -14.70
CA PRO A 65 -6.66 4.60 -16.12
C PRO A 65 -7.15 6.00 -16.49
N GLN A 66 -8.31 6.41 -15.97
CA GLN A 66 -8.84 7.76 -16.24
C GLN A 66 -7.98 8.84 -15.57
N ALA A 67 -7.45 8.59 -14.38
CA ALA A 67 -6.52 9.51 -13.72
C ALA A 67 -5.23 9.68 -14.52
N ILE A 68 -4.69 8.59 -15.09
CA ILE A 68 -3.51 8.63 -15.98
C ILE A 68 -3.80 9.47 -17.22
N GLN A 69 -4.94 9.25 -17.89
CA GLN A 69 -5.33 10.00 -19.09
C GLN A 69 -5.47 11.51 -18.86
N ARG A 70 -5.74 11.92 -17.62
CA ARG A 70 -5.89 13.33 -17.24
C ARG A 70 -4.60 13.95 -16.70
N ALA A 71 -3.57 13.15 -16.43
CA ALA A 71 -2.32 13.62 -15.88
C ALA A 71 -1.39 14.12 -16.99
N ASP A 72 -0.50 15.06 -16.66
CA ASP A 72 0.52 15.60 -17.57
C ASP A 72 1.66 14.60 -17.88
N GLY A 73 1.53 13.35 -17.45
CA GLY A 73 2.50 12.28 -17.63
C GLY A 73 2.62 11.38 -16.39
N ILE A 74 2.82 10.08 -16.61
CA ILE A 74 2.97 9.11 -15.51
C ILE A 74 4.26 9.37 -14.73
N LYS A 75 5.34 9.78 -15.41
CA LYS A 75 6.65 9.96 -14.79
C LYS A 75 6.65 11.10 -13.77
N GLU A 76 6.00 12.20 -14.13
CA GLU A 76 5.81 13.39 -13.29
C GLU A 76 4.98 13.00 -12.06
N GLN A 77 3.89 12.26 -12.27
CA GLN A 77 3.03 11.78 -11.19
C GLN A 77 3.75 10.81 -10.25
N ILE A 78 4.57 9.89 -10.77
CA ILE A 78 5.42 9.00 -9.97
C ILE A 78 6.39 9.82 -9.10
N THR A 79 7.05 10.82 -9.69
CA THR A 79 8.02 11.68 -9.00
C THR A 79 7.33 12.50 -7.89
N PHE A 80 6.14 13.03 -8.19
CA PHE A 80 5.31 13.74 -7.22
C PHE A 80 4.94 12.84 -6.04
N LEU A 81 4.40 11.64 -6.31
CA LEU A 81 4.00 10.69 -5.26
C LEU A 81 5.17 10.24 -4.40
N GLN A 82 6.35 10.04 -4.97
CA GLN A 82 7.55 9.71 -4.19
C GLN A 82 7.89 10.81 -3.19
N LYS A 83 7.81 12.09 -3.60
CA LYS A 83 8.02 13.22 -2.70
C LYS A 83 6.93 13.30 -1.64
N GLU A 84 5.68 13.08 -2.02
CA GLU A 84 4.54 13.15 -1.13
C GLU A 84 4.57 12.03 -0.07
N ILE A 85 4.91 10.80 -0.45
CA ILE A 85 5.13 9.68 0.48
C ILE A 85 6.20 10.05 1.53
N GLN A 86 7.31 10.64 1.09
CA GLN A 86 8.37 11.06 2.01
C GLN A 86 7.92 12.20 2.93
N HIS A 87 7.10 13.13 2.42
CA HIS A 87 6.48 14.17 3.24
C HIS A 87 5.56 13.55 4.30
N GLN A 88 4.65 12.66 3.91
CA GLN A 88 3.72 12.01 4.84
C GLN A 88 4.44 11.15 5.88
N VAL A 89 5.54 10.47 5.53
CA VAL A 89 6.38 9.77 6.51
C VAL A 89 6.96 10.73 7.55
N ARG A 90 7.39 11.94 7.15
CA ARG A 90 7.89 12.95 8.11
C ARG A 90 6.76 13.48 9.00
N VAL A 91 5.60 13.75 8.43
CA VAL A 91 4.42 14.21 9.18
C VAL A 91 3.98 13.15 10.18
N GLU A 92 3.89 11.89 9.76
CA GLU A 92 3.54 10.76 10.61
C GLU A 92 4.51 10.63 11.80
N LYS A 93 5.83 10.62 11.54
CA LYS A 93 6.84 10.54 12.61
C LYS A 93 6.78 11.72 13.57
N SER A 94 6.60 12.93 13.05
CA SER A 94 6.51 14.13 13.88
C SER A 94 5.25 14.11 14.75
N ALA A 95 4.11 13.71 14.20
CA ALA A 95 2.87 13.61 14.94
C ALA A 95 2.91 12.49 15.98
N ASP A 96 3.50 11.35 15.64
CA ASP A 96 3.69 10.24 16.59
C ASP A 96 4.56 10.67 17.78
N PHE A 97 5.70 11.32 17.52
CA PHE A 97 6.58 11.84 18.56
C PHE A 97 5.85 12.81 19.51
N ILE A 98 5.16 13.82 18.96
CA ILE A 98 4.44 14.81 19.77
C ILE A 98 3.30 14.16 20.55
N ALA A 99 2.55 13.24 19.95
CA ALA A 99 1.44 12.56 20.63
C ALA A 99 1.93 11.69 21.80
N ARG A 100 3.08 11.01 21.63
CA ARG A 100 3.71 10.22 22.70
C ARG A 100 4.23 11.10 23.83
N ASP A 101 4.88 12.20 23.49
CA ASP A 101 5.38 13.18 24.47
C ASP A 101 4.23 13.74 25.32
N VAL A 102 3.13 14.18 24.69
CA VAL A 102 1.96 14.73 25.40
C VAL A 102 1.24 13.68 26.23
N SER A 103 1.13 12.43 25.76
CA SER A 103 0.42 11.37 26.49
C SER A 103 1.25 10.69 27.59
N GLY A 104 2.57 10.92 27.62
CA GLY A 104 3.48 10.20 28.51
C GLY A 104 3.55 8.69 28.24
N ASN A 105 3.10 8.24 27.05
CA ASN A 105 3.06 6.83 26.67
C ASN A 105 4.01 6.56 25.49
N PRO A 106 5.28 6.18 25.77
CA PRO A 106 6.30 6.04 24.72
C PRO A 106 6.07 4.82 23.83
N ASP A 107 5.49 3.73 24.33
CA ASP A 107 5.52 2.43 23.63
C ASP A 107 4.14 1.89 23.23
N GLY A 108 3.05 2.51 23.70
CA GLY A 108 1.70 2.05 23.37
C GLY A 108 1.18 2.50 22.00
N PRO A 109 0.12 1.86 21.48
CA PRO A 109 -0.60 2.38 20.32
C PRO A 109 -1.24 3.73 20.66
N LEU A 110 -1.17 4.68 19.73
CA LEU A 110 -1.89 5.95 19.87
C LEU A 110 -3.39 5.67 19.84
N LYS A 111 -4.09 6.18 20.85
CA LYS A 111 -5.53 5.99 20.98
C LYS A 111 -6.24 7.12 20.24
N PRO A 112 -7.11 6.81 19.26
CA PRO A 112 -7.99 7.80 18.68
C PRO A 112 -8.79 8.55 19.75
N CYS A 113 -8.96 9.85 19.57
CA CYS A 113 -9.81 10.62 20.46
C CYS A 113 -11.30 10.36 20.20
N LYS A 114 -12.09 10.45 21.27
CA LYS A 114 -13.56 10.50 21.17
C LYS A 114 -13.96 11.95 20.90
N ARG A 115 -14.97 12.16 20.04
CA ARG A 115 -15.45 13.49 19.67
C ARG A 115 -15.98 14.28 20.89
N PRO A 116 -15.88 15.62 20.90
CA PRO A 116 -14.89 16.48 20.26
C PRO A 116 -13.93 16.99 21.34
N GLU A 117 -12.87 16.23 21.61
CA GLU A 117 -11.79 16.72 22.48
C GLU A 117 -10.81 17.56 21.65
N GLU A 118 -10.86 18.89 21.80
CA GLU A 118 -9.94 19.82 21.14
C GLU A 118 -8.70 20.08 22.01
N ASN A 119 -7.97 19.03 22.37
CA ASN A 119 -6.70 19.15 23.09
C ASN A 119 -5.50 18.91 22.15
N GLY A 120 -4.31 19.34 22.59
CA GLY A 120 -3.08 19.22 21.80
C GLY A 120 -2.74 17.77 21.40
N TYR A 121 -3.06 16.80 22.26
CA TYR A 121 -2.92 15.38 21.95
C TYR A 121 -3.84 14.96 20.80
N CYS A 122 -5.15 15.26 20.91
CA CYS A 122 -6.15 14.84 19.94
C CYS A 122 -5.91 15.43 18.55
N ASN A 123 -5.58 16.72 18.46
CA ASN A 123 -5.21 17.34 17.20
C ASN A 123 -3.99 16.65 16.56
N THR A 124 -3.02 16.25 17.38
CA THR A 124 -1.81 15.58 16.91
C THR A 124 -2.08 14.14 16.47
N VAL A 125 -2.88 13.40 17.23
CA VAL A 125 -3.28 12.02 16.88
C VAL A 125 -4.14 11.99 15.62
N GLU A 126 -5.07 12.93 15.46
CA GLU A 126 -5.84 13.05 14.22
C GLU A 126 -4.91 13.30 13.02
N ARG A 127 -3.93 14.22 13.16
CA ARG A 127 -2.92 14.47 12.13
C ARG A 127 -2.09 13.22 11.80
N TYR A 128 -1.74 12.42 12.80
CA TYR A 128 -1.06 11.14 12.61
C TYR A 128 -1.89 10.17 11.74
N PHE A 129 -3.17 9.97 12.07
CA PHE A 129 -4.04 9.08 11.30
C PHE A 129 -4.35 9.61 9.90
N MET A 130 -4.51 10.92 9.72
CA MET A 130 -4.64 11.54 8.40
C MET A 130 -3.39 11.30 7.54
N ALA A 131 -2.19 11.48 8.10
CA ALA A 131 -0.94 11.25 7.38
C ALA A 131 -0.79 9.77 6.98
N LYS A 132 -1.11 8.84 7.89
CA LYS A 132 -1.13 7.40 7.59
C LYS A 132 -2.10 7.05 6.45
N ALA A 133 -3.33 7.54 6.51
CA ALA A 133 -4.34 7.30 5.48
C ALA A 133 -3.90 7.84 4.11
N ALA A 134 -3.39 9.07 4.06
CA ALA A 134 -2.86 9.66 2.83
C ALA A 134 -1.67 8.84 2.27
N ASN A 135 -0.76 8.42 3.16
CA ASN A 135 0.41 7.63 2.76
C ASN A 135 0.03 6.24 2.22
N LEU A 136 -0.98 5.59 2.81
CA LEU A 136 -1.52 4.31 2.32
C LEU A 136 -2.01 4.44 0.87
N ALA A 137 -2.87 5.44 0.60
CA ALA A 137 -3.37 5.69 -0.75
C ALA A 137 -2.23 6.04 -1.73
N ASN A 138 -1.32 6.93 -1.33
CA ASN A 138 -0.22 7.37 -2.19
C ASN A 138 0.73 6.21 -2.57
N ARG A 139 1.06 5.32 -1.63
CA ARG A 139 1.90 4.15 -1.89
C ARG A 139 1.24 3.17 -2.85
N ALA A 140 -0.06 2.93 -2.66
CA ALA A 140 -0.82 2.05 -3.52
C ALA A 140 -0.97 2.62 -4.93
N PHE A 141 -1.27 3.91 -5.03
CA PHE A 141 -1.36 4.61 -6.31
C PHE A 141 -0.01 4.61 -7.03
N LEU A 142 1.10 4.85 -6.32
CA LEU A 142 2.45 4.74 -6.89
C LEU A 142 2.73 3.32 -7.43
N LYS A 143 2.34 2.27 -6.71
CA LYS A 143 2.47 0.88 -7.18
C LYS A 143 1.66 0.64 -8.45
N ALA A 144 0.44 1.17 -8.51
CA ALA A 144 -0.41 1.08 -9.70
C ALA A 144 0.20 1.81 -10.90
N LEU A 145 0.67 3.05 -10.73
CA LEU A 145 1.31 3.81 -11.81
C LEU A 145 2.54 3.11 -12.36
N LYS A 146 3.38 2.54 -11.48
CA LYS A 146 4.55 1.74 -11.91
C LYS A 146 4.15 0.49 -12.69
N CYS A 147 2.98 -0.09 -12.39
CA CYS A 147 2.45 -1.18 -13.19
C CYS A 147 2.06 -0.69 -14.59
N TYR A 148 1.26 0.37 -14.70
CA TYR A 148 0.83 0.92 -16.00
C TYR A 148 2.01 1.40 -16.84
N GLN A 149 3.04 1.97 -16.21
CA GLN A 149 4.29 2.32 -16.87
C GLN A 149 4.97 1.10 -17.51
N ARG A 150 4.99 -0.06 -16.84
CA ARG A 150 5.52 -1.31 -17.42
C ARG A 150 4.67 -1.84 -18.57
N GLN A 151 3.38 -1.50 -18.59
CA GLN A 151 2.47 -1.82 -19.70
C GLN A 151 2.55 -0.82 -20.87
N GLY A 152 3.42 0.18 -20.81
CA GLY A 152 3.69 1.10 -21.93
C GLY A 152 2.91 2.42 -21.88
N TYR A 153 2.19 2.71 -20.80
CA TYR A 153 1.62 4.04 -20.60
C TYR A 153 2.74 5.06 -20.33
N GLN A 154 2.60 6.27 -20.89
CA GLN A 154 3.59 7.36 -20.80
C GLN A 154 3.04 8.51 -19.97
#